data_AF-A0A968QPB2-F1
#
_entry.id   AF-A0A968QPB2-F1
#
_cell.length_a   1.000
_cell.length_b   1.000
_cell.length_c   1.000
_cell.angle_alpha   90.00
_cell.angle_beta   90.00
_cell.angle_gamma   90.00
#
_symmetry.space_group_name_H-M   'P 1'
#
loop_
_entity.id
_entity.type
_entity.pdbx_description
1 polymer ?
#
loop_
_entity_poly.entity_id
_entity_poly.type
_entity_poly.pdbx_seq_one_letter_code
_entity_poly.pdbx_strand_id
1 'polypeptide(L)'
;MKIQYHILNEEDYRRKLGLCIVENNPVNEIERELIRIRIFEVRSVIENFLANKWVKNEDFEVGWDYTDYSFYRYGGIYSEKIFCTDYVQTIIAALDKIPDGNDWVYHTVCEIVVNPNGTTIAESTEYRGEFFIHNRSVNILKDEMSKSIE
;
A
#
# COMPACT_ATOMS: atom_id res chain seq x y z
N MET A 1 20.11 -4.76 -5.36
CA MET A 1 19.73 -5.36 -4.05
C MET A 1 18.50 -6.24 -4.30
N LYS A 2 18.34 -7.37 -3.58
CA LYS A 2 17.29 -8.37 -3.85
C LYS A 2 16.00 -8.05 -3.07
N ILE A 3 14.84 -8.15 -3.71
CA ILE A 3 13.50 -8.04 -3.06
C ILE A 3 13.23 -9.34 -2.30
N GLN A 4 12.72 -9.24 -1.07
CA GLN A 4 12.35 -10.39 -0.24
C GLN A 4 10.83 -10.54 -0.22
N TYR A 5 10.33 -11.74 -0.49
CA TYR A 5 8.90 -12.05 -0.46
C TYR A 5 8.60 -12.97 0.73
N HIS A 6 7.57 -12.64 1.49
CA HIS A 6 7.10 -13.41 2.64
C HIS A 6 5.61 -13.65 2.50
N ILE A 7 5.19 -14.91 2.53
CA ILE A 7 3.78 -15.30 2.62
C ILE A 7 3.50 -15.62 4.09
N LEU A 8 2.58 -14.89 4.70
CA LEU A 8 2.31 -14.91 6.14
C LEU A 8 0.85 -15.27 6.41
N ASN A 9 0.57 -16.05 7.46
CA ASN A 9 -0.80 -16.16 7.97
C ASN A 9 -1.28 -14.80 8.53
N GLU A 10 -2.57 -14.69 8.84
CA GLU A 10 -3.16 -13.44 9.33
C GLU A 10 -2.48 -12.91 10.60
N GLU A 11 -2.27 -13.77 11.60
CA GLU A 11 -1.64 -13.38 12.86
C GLU A 11 -0.23 -12.80 12.65
N ASP A 12 0.61 -13.50 11.88
CA ASP A 12 1.97 -13.07 11.56
C ASP A 12 1.99 -11.82 10.68
N TYR A 13 1.06 -11.71 9.74
CA TYR A 13 0.92 -10.55 8.88
C TYR A 13 0.59 -9.30 9.70
N ARG A 14 -0.45 -9.35 10.52
CA ARG A 14 -0.90 -8.23 11.36
C ARG A 14 0.18 -7.85 12.37
N ARG A 15 0.82 -8.84 13.01
CA ARG A 15 1.95 -8.62 13.94
C ARG A 15 3.12 -7.93 13.24
N LYS A 16 3.54 -8.43 12.07
CA LYS A 16 4.68 -7.87 11.34
C LYS A 16 4.38 -6.49 10.79
N LEU A 17 3.17 -6.28 10.26
CA LEU A 17 2.68 -4.96 9.86
C LEU A 17 2.82 -4.01 11.07
N GLY A 18 2.23 -4.39 12.21
CA GLY A 18 2.32 -3.73 13.52
C GLY A 18 3.71 -3.20 13.89
N LEU A 19 4.73 -4.03 13.70
CA LEU A 19 6.12 -3.68 14.02
C LEU A 19 6.79 -2.72 13.02
N CYS A 20 6.27 -2.63 11.79
CA CYS A 20 6.82 -1.74 10.75
C CYS A 20 6.29 -0.32 10.85
N ILE A 21 5.26 -0.11 11.67
CA ILE A 21 4.58 1.17 11.75
C ILE A 21 5.25 2.01 12.80
N VAL A 22 5.63 3.21 12.38
CA VAL A 22 6.10 4.24 13.30
C VAL A 22 4.93 5.18 13.55
N GLU A 23 4.43 5.20 14.78
CA GLU A 23 3.50 6.22 15.26
C GLU A 23 4.26 7.54 15.43
N ASN A 24 3.83 8.59 14.73
CA ASN A 24 4.31 9.93 15.05
C ASN A 24 3.36 10.55 16.07
N ASN A 25 3.92 11.12 17.14
CA ASN A 25 3.14 11.79 18.17
C ASN A 25 3.42 13.30 18.13
N PRO A 26 2.88 14.05 17.13
CA PRO A 26 3.18 15.46 16.99
C PRO A 26 2.65 16.26 18.18
N VAL A 27 3.55 16.98 18.84
CA VAL A 27 3.25 17.71 20.08
C VAL A 27 2.68 19.11 19.83
N ASN A 28 2.68 19.56 18.57
CA ASN A 28 2.14 20.86 18.15
C ASN A 28 1.64 20.84 16.69
N GLU A 29 0.97 21.92 16.27
CA GLU A 29 0.39 22.03 14.92
C GLU A 29 1.44 22.12 13.81
N ILE A 30 2.63 22.69 14.09
CA ILE A 30 3.71 22.78 13.10
C ILE A 30 4.21 21.38 12.74
N GLU A 31 4.43 20.52 13.72
CA GLU A 31 4.81 19.12 13.50
C GLU A 31 3.73 18.34 12.75
N ARG A 32 2.45 18.57 13.06
CA ARG A 32 1.33 17.96 12.31
C ARG A 32 1.39 18.34 10.84
N GLU A 33 1.60 19.62 10.55
CA GLU A 33 1.66 20.11 9.17
C GLU A 33 2.89 19.59 8.43
N LEU A 34 4.05 19.49 9.08
CA LEU A 34 5.24 18.88 8.49
C LEU A 34 5.02 17.40 8.13
N ILE A 35 4.37 16.63 9.02
CA ILE A 35 4.02 15.23 8.74
C ILE A 35 3.06 15.15 7.55
N ARG A 36 2.04 16.03 7.49
CA ARG A 36 1.09 16.08 6.36
C ARG A 36 1.80 16.36 5.04
N ILE A 37 2.62 17.41 4.99
CA ILE A 37 3.40 17.76 3.78
C ILE A 37 4.23 16.55 3.36
N ARG A 38 4.90 15.89 4.31
CA ARG A 38 5.72 14.73 4.02
C ARG A 38 4.92 13.55 3.46
N ILE A 39 3.76 13.26 4.04
CA ILE A 39 2.82 12.26 3.52
C ILE A 39 2.41 12.62 2.10
N PHE A 40 2.10 13.88 1.80
CA PHE A 40 1.76 14.34 0.45
C PHE A 40 2.93 14.21 -0.54
N GLU A 41 4.18 14.44 -0.13
CA GLU A 41 5.34 14.24 -0.99
C GLU A 41 5.51 12.77 -1.38
N VAL A 42 5.51 11.89 -0.37
CA VAL A 42 5.49 10.43 -0.59
C VAL A 42 4.30 10.05 -1.44
N ARG A 43 3.18 10.75 -1.21
CA ARG A 43 1.95 10.55 -1.96
C ARG A 43 2.19 10.66 -3.46
N SER A 44 2.61 11.86 -3.84
CA SER A 44 2.83 12.25 -5.21
C SER A 44 3.90 11.41 -5.89
N VAL A 45 4.97 11.02 -5.19
CA VAL A 45 6.04 10.20 -5.79
C VAL A 45 5.51 8.83 -6.23
N ILE A 46 4.79 8.10 -5.37
CA ILE A 46 4.25 6.79 -5.76
C ILE A 46 3.19 6.92 -6.85
N GLU A 47 2.29 7.91 -6.76
CA GLU A 47 1.27 8.13 -7.80
C GLU A 47 1.91 8.40 -9.16
N ASN A 48 2.95 9.23 -9.22
CA ASN A 48 3.66 9.54 -10.45
C ASN A 48 4.36 8.31 -11.03
N PHE A 49 4.90 7.43 -10.19
CA PHE A 49 5.54 6.20 -10.65
C PHE A 49 4.51 5.21 -11.22
N LEU A 50 3.40 4.99 -10.51
CA LEU A 50 2.33 4.10 -10.93
C LEU A 50 1.64 4.60 -12.21
N ALA A 51 1.40 5.91 -12.32
CA ALA A 51 0.73 6.52 -13.48
C ALA A 51 1.45 6.32 -14.83
N ASN A 52 2.73 5.90 -14.81
CA ASN A 52 3.45 5.57 -16.05
C ASN A 52 3.00 4.23 -16.68
N LYS A 53 2.36 3.36 -15.91
CA LYS A 53 2.05 1.98 -16.29
C LYS A 53 0.60 1.58 -15.99
N TRP A 54 -0.03 2.21 -15.01
CA TRP A 54 -1.38 1.92 -14.55
C TRP A 54 -2.26 3.17 -14.61
N VAL A 55 -3.58 2.98 -14.73
CA VAL A 55 -4.54 4.06 -14.79
C VAL A 55 -5.07 4.39 -13.39
N LYS A 56 -4.91 5.64 -12.95
CA LYS A 56 -5.43 6.10 -11.66
C LYS A 56 -6.95 6.00 -11.62
N ASN A 57 -7.52 5.57 -10.49
CA ASN A 57 -8.95 5.28 -10.27
C ASN A 57 -9.50 4.08 -11.04
N GLU A 58 -8.68 3.35 -11.81
CA GLU A 58 -9.07 2.10 -12.47
C GLU A 58 -8.20 0.94 -11.98
N ASP A 59 -6.89 1.10 -12.08
CA ASP A 59 -5.92 0.10 -11.67
C ASP A 59 -5.36 0.38 -10.28
N PHE A 60 -5.30 1.64 -9.86
CA PHE A 60 -4.84 1.99 -8.52
C PHE A 60 -5.49 3.29 -8.03
N GLU A 61 -5.67 3.38 -6.73
CA GLU A 61 -5.76 4.64 -6.00
C GLU A 61 -4.70 4.60 -4.92
N VAL A 62 -4.27 5.77 -4.44
CA VAL A 62 -3.39 5.79 -3.28
C VAL A 62 -3.88 6.82 -2.27
N GLY A 63 -4.57 6.31 -1.26
CA GLY A 63 -5.10 7.03 -0.12
C GLY A 63 -4.03 7.39 0.90
N TRP A 64 -4.49 7.99 2.00
CA TRP A 64 -3.71 8.36 3.17
C TRP A 64 -4.66 8.30 4.37
N ASP A 65 -4.15 7.88 5.52
CA ASP A 65 -4.93 7.90 6.76
C ASP A 65 -4.26 8.82 7.77
N TYR A 66 -5.04 9.75 8.32
CA TYR A 66 -4.59 10.72 9.32
C TYR A 66 -4.84 10.26 10.75
N THR A 67 -5.61 9.19 10.94
CA THR A 67 -6.15 8.85 12.26
C THR A 67 -5.05 8.50 13.27
N ASP A 68 -3.93 7.95 12.79
CA ASP A 68 -2.86 7.44 13.67
C ASP A 68 -1.50 8.14 13.49
N TYR A 69 -1.43 9.25 12.72
CA TYR A 69 -0.17 9.96 12.39
C TYR A 69 0.96 9.02 12.01
N SER A 70 0.61 7.93 11.37
CA SER A 70 1.46 6.80 11.14
C SER A 70 1.68 6.66 9.65
N PHE A 71 2.86 6.20 9.26
CA PHE A 71 3.27 6.15 7.86
C PHE A 71 2.68 4.93 7.15
N TYR A 72 1.36 4.79 7.19
CA TYR A 72 0.61 3.84 6.40
C TYR A 72 0.02 4.54 5.21
N ARG A 73 0.16 3.91 4.07
CA ARG A 73 -0.54 4.35 2.89
C ARG A 73 -1.36 3.22 2.35
N TYR A 74 -2.65 3.46 2.15
CA TYR A 74 -3.58 2.54 1.53
C TYR A 74 -3.56 2.74 0.01
N GLY A 75 -3.32 1.69 -0.75
CA GLY A 75 -3.75 1.62 -2.14
C GLY A 75 -5.14 0.98 -2.23
N GLY A 76 -6.06 1.51 -3.03
CA GLY A 76 -7.40 0.94 -3.14
C GLY A 76 -8.24 1.43 -4.31
N ILE A 77 -8.11 0.77 -5.47
CA ILE A 77 -9.14 0.40 -6.46
C ILE A 77 -8.47 -0.67 -7.36
N TYR A 78 -9.27 -1.45 -8.06
CA TYR A 78 -9.39 -2.89 -7.86
C TYR A 78 -9.23 -3.67 -9.17
N SER A 79 -7.97 -3.88 -9.54
CA SER A 79 -7.57 -4.53 -10.78
C SER A 79 -6.61 -5.67 -10.46
N GLU A 80 -6.90 -6.88 -10.94
CA GLU A 80 -5.98 -8.03 -10.82
C GLU A 80 -4.58 -7.72 -11.35
N LYS A 81 -4.46 -6.70 -12.22
CA LYS A 81 -3.19 -6.23 -12.78
C LYS A 81 -2.19 -5.73 -11.74
N ILE A 82 -2.61 -5.33 -10.54
CA ILE A 82 -1.67 -4.87 -9.50
C ILE A 82 -0.97 -6.05 -8.80
N PHE A 83 -1.49 -7.27 -8.96
CA PHE A 83 -0.86 -8.48 -8.45
C PHE A 83 0.22 -8.99 -9.39
N CYS A 84 1.22 -8.16 -9.63
CA CYS A 84 2.37 -8.57 -10.42
C CYS A 84 3.67 -8.02 -9.81
N THR A 85 4.77 -8.72 -10.10
CA THR A 85 6.11 -8.30 -9.72
C THR A 85 6.43 -6.89 -10.21
N ASP A 86 5.92 -6.51 -11.38
CA ASP A 86 6.09 -5.17 -11.98
C ASP A 86 5.49 -4.05 -11.12
N TYR A 87 4.33 -4.29 -10.50
CA TYR A 87 3.68 -3.33 -9.61
C TYR A 87 4.53 -3.13 -8.35
N VAL A 88 4.91 -4.24 -7.70
CA VAL A 88 5.77 -4.24 -6.51
C VAL A 88 7.09 -3.52 -6.77
N GLN A 89 7.74 -3.82 -7.91
CA GLN A 89 8.98 -3.16 -8.30
C GLN A 89 8.79 -1.66 -8.54
N THR A 90 7.65 -1.25 -9.09
CA THR A 90 7.33 0.17 -9.30
C THR A 90 7.17 0.91 -7.98
N ILE A 91 6.48 0.30 -7.00
CA ILE A 91 6.38 0.87 -5.65
C ILE A 91 7.76 0.99 -5.00
N ILE A 92 8.58 -0.06 -5.05
CA ILE A 92 9.93 -0.03 -4.48
C ILE A 92 10.78 1.04 -5.16
N ALA A 93 10.72 1.16 -6.48
CA ALA A 93 11.44 2.19 -7.22
C ALA A 93 10.98 3.60 -6.84
N ALA A 94 9.70 3.79 -6.54
CA ALA A 94 9.17 5.05 -6.04
C ALA A 94 9.68 5.36 -4.62
N LEU A 95 9.63 4.38 -3.71
CA LEU A 95 10.15 4.51 -2.34
C LEU A 95 11.65 4.81 -2.34
N ASP A 96 12.42 4.22 -3.24
CA ASP A 96 13.87 4.49 -3.41
C ASP A 96 14.18 5.94 -3.83
N LYS A 97 13.19 6.73 -4.29
CA LYS A 97 13.36 8.16 -4.60
C LYS A 97 13.05 9.08 -3.41
N ILE A 98 12.54 8.54 -2.33
CA ILE A 98 12.09 9.29 -1.16
C ILE A 98 13.19 9.19 -0.10
N PRO A 99 13.64 10.32 0.50
CA PRO A 99 14.50 10.27 1.68
C PRO A 99 13.87 9.39 2.77
N ASP A 100 14.65 8.50 3.36
CA ASP A 100 14.16 7.54 4.36
C ASP A 100 13.02 6.63 3.83
N GLY A 101 12.97 6.40 2.51
CA GLY A 101 11.95 5.57 1.85
C GLY A 101 11.79 4.15 2.40
N ASN A 102 12.82 3.62 3.07
CA ASN A 102 12.77 2.33 3.73
C ASN A 102 11.94 2.33 5.02
N ASP A 103 11.75 3.48 5.65
CA ASP A 103 10.97 3.65 6.89
C ASP A 103 9.47 3.77 6.59
N TRP A 104 9.10 3.88 5.30
CA TRP A 104 7.71 3.97 4.87
C TRP A 104 7.12 2.57 4.67
N VAL A 105 5.88 2.41 5.14
CA VAL A 105 5.08 1.23 4.87
C VAL A 105 4.08 1.56 3.77
N TYR A 106 4.25 0.91 2.61
CA TYR A 106 3.22 0.91 1.58
C TYR A 106 2.32 -0.31 1.79
N HIS A 107 1.06 -0.08 2.13
CA HIS A 107 0.09 -1.12 2.41
C HIS A 107 -1.02 -1.08 1.36
N THR A 108 -1.45 -2.23 0.87
CA THR A 108 -2.54 -2.25 -0.09
C THR A 108 -3.40 -3.47 0.14
N VAL A 109 -4.70 -3.21 0.09
CA VAL A 109 -5.73 -4.23 -0.05
C VAL A 109 -6.11 -4.24 -1.52
N CYS A 110 -6.34 -5.43 -2.04
CA CYS A 110 -6.95 -5.60 -3.34
C CYS A 110 -8.29 -6.29 -3.16
N GLU A 111 -9.31 -5.55 -3.54
CA GLU A 111 -10.66 -6.01 -3.76
C GLU A 111 -10.91 -6.01 -5.28
N ILE A 112 -12.01 -6.57 -5.76
CA ILE A 112 -12.45 -6.54 -7.16
C ILE A 112 -13.93 -6.24 -7.18
N VAL A 113 -14.37 -5.32 -8.04
CA VAL A 113 -15.80 -5.09 -8.24
C VAL A 113 -16.40 -6.27 -9.00
N VAL A 114 -17.15 -7.13 -8.31
CA VAL A 114 -17.76 -8.35 -8.86
C VAL A 114 -19.27 -8.25 -9.10
N ASN A 115 -19.95 -7.27 -8.49
CA ASN A 115 -21.40 -7.09 -8.63
C ASN A 115 -21.79 -5.62 -8.89
N PRO A 116 -21.76 -5.14 -10.14
CA PRO A 116 -22.04 -3.73 -10.45
C PRO A 116 -23.50 -3.29 -10.15
N ASN A 117 -24.38 -4.23 -9.79
CA ASN A 117 -25.77 -3.94 -9.39
C ASN A 117 -25.92 -3.71 -7.86
N GLY A 118 -24.83 -3.82 -7.09
CA GLY A 118 -24.84 -3.47 -5.67
C GLY A 118 -25.17 -1.99 -5.49
N THR A 119 -25.93 -1.65 -4.45
CA THR A 119 -26.30 -0.27 -4.14
C THR A 119 -25.10 0.58 -3.70
N THR A 120 -24.01 -0.05 -3.28
CA THR A 120 -22.77 0.60 -2.86
C THR A 120 -21.51 -0.10 -3.40
N ILE A 121 -20.39 0.63 -3.43
CA ILE A 121 -19.07 0.08 -3.81
C ILE A 121 -18.65 -1.06 -2.86
N ALA A 122 -18.93 -0.92 -1.57
CA ALA A 122 -18.62 -1.96 -0.56
C ALA A 122 -19.43 -3.26 -0.79
N GLU A 123 -20.69 -3.15 -1.21
CA GLU A 123 -21.53 -4.33 -1.50
C GLU A 123 -21.20 -4.99 -2.86
N SER A 124 -20.42 -4.29 -3.69
CA SER A 124 -20.05 -4.75 -5.03
C SER A 124 -18.61 -5.23 -5.13
N THR A 125 -17.84 -5.19 -4.05
CA THR A 125 -16.41 -5.52 -4.00
C THR A 125 -16.16 -6.84 -3.28
N GLU A 126 -15.29 -7.68 -3.85
CA GLU A 126 -14.79 -8.92 -3.26
C GLU A 126 -13.32 -8.74 -2.89
N TYR A 127 -12.95 -9.02 -1.64
CA TYR A 127 -11.56 -9.03 -1.20
C TYR A 127 -10.79 -10.20 -1.85
N ARG A 128 -9.64 -9.90 -2.47
CA ARG A 128 -8.77 -10.87 -3.16
C ARG A 128 -7.39 -11.00 -2.54
N GLY A 129 -6.98 -10.05 -1.72
CA GLY A 129 -5.65 -10.11 -1.15
C GLY A 129 -5.20 -8.83 -0.48
N GLU A 130 -4.10 -8.95 0.24
CA GLU A 130 -3.52 -7.85 0.99
C GLU A 130 -2.01 -8.05 1.13
N PHE A 131 -1.24 -7.00 0.89
CA PHE A 131 0.19 -7.01 1.09
C PHE A 131 0.71 -5.66 1.57
N PHE A 132 1.87 -5.68 2.21
CA PHE A 132 2.61 -4.46 2.49
C PHE A 132 4.07 -4.58 2.09
N ILE A 133 4.66 -3.45 1.75
CA ILE A 133 6.06 -3.28 1.43
C ILE A 133 6.67 -2.38 2.50
N HIS A 134 7.72 -2.88 3.14
CA HIS A 134 8.53 -2.12 4.08
C HIS A 134 9.98 -2.57 3.94
N ASN A 135 10.92 -1.61 3.87
CA ASN A 135 12.35 -1.89 3.70
C ASN A 135 12.64 -2.96 2.62
N ARG A 136 12.03 -2.80 1.43
CA ARG A 136 12.14 -3.71 0.27
C ARG A 136 11.72 -5.17 0.54
N SER A 137 11.01 -5.41 1.64
CA SER A 137 10.38 -6.68 1.98
C SER A 137 8.89 -6.60 1.66
N VAL A 138 8.42 -7.55 0.86
CA VAL A 138 7.03 -7.69 0.43
C VAL A 138 6.41 -8.77 1.29
N ASN A 139 5.43 -8.40 2.10
CA ASN A 139 4.75 -9.29 3.02
C ASN A 139 3.31 -9.44 2.56
N ILE A 140 2.92 -10.67 2.28
CA ILE A 140 1.68 -11.03 1.61
C ILE A 140 0.86 -11.84 2.61
N LEU A 141 -0.37 -11.41 2.85
CA LEU A 141 -1.32 -12.22 3.61
C LEU A 141 -1.68 -13.45 2.76
N LYS A 142 -1.54 -14.64 3.35
CA LYS A 142 -1.70 -15.99 2.75
C LYS A 142 -3.14 -16.30 2.27
N ASP A 143 -3.90 -15.28 1.88
CA ASP A 143 -5.12 -15.47 1.12
C ASP A 143 -4.79 -15.69 -0.37
N GLU A 144 -5.78 -15.57 -1.27
CA GLU A 144 -5.70 -15.93 -2.71
C GLU A 144 -4.45 -15.43 -3.47
N MET A 145 -3.71 -14.44 -2.95
CA MET A 145 -2.43 -13.94 -3.47
C MET A 145 -1.33 -14.99 -3.70
N SER A 146 -1.31 -16.10 -2.94
CA SER A 146 -0.26 -17.12 -3.09
C SER A 146 -0.26 -17.84 -4.45
N LYS A 147 -1.32 -17.68 -5.25
CA LYS A 147 -1.46 -18.30 -6.58
C LYS A 147 -1.00 -17.43 -7.75
N SER A 148 -0.78 -16.13 -7.53
CA SER A 148 -0.57 -15.15 -8.62
C SER A 148 0.85 -14.57 -8.70
N ILE A 149 1.72 -14.93 -7.75
CA ILE A 149 3.12 -14.51 -7.72
C ILE A 149 3.99 -15.72 -8.08
N GLU A 150 4.04 -16.04 -9.37
CA GLU A 150 5.03 -16.94 -10.00
C GLU A 150 5.84 -16.17 -11.05
#